data_AF-A0A1W9HNP6-F1
#
_entry.id   AF-A0A1W9HNP6-F1
#
_cell.length_a   1.000
_cell.length_b   1.000
_cell.length_c   1.000
_cell.angle_alpha   90.00
_cell.angle_beta   90.00
_cell.angle_gamma   90.00
#
_symmetry.space_group_name_H-M   'P 1'
#
loop_
_entity.id
_entity.type
_entity.pdbx_description
1 polymer ?
#
loop_
_entity_poly.entity_id
_entity_poly.type
_entity_poly.pdbx_seq_one_letter_code
_entity_poly.pdbx_strand_id
1 'polypeptide(L)'
;MNKKVVAFLLVASNIRAAPILVFGDRANQVDFVRFREKHQNHHTFIDEEMNRLKKNASDFHVRDHFIDGKSDLLKGKAERAKSSFFELVSKSQKADWDETDHALITHAFLNLAEISMTEPEKKYWATRALAFSLGEIPEFGHLSNTLQKLLIEIKDNGTAFSLDRNLFLRWEKVLINGKTVTLSSINNLKIVPDSYRITLLSNRYLTQTLTLHSSQFGTLSPENSTLVFGSCDNPQLQSQVDKKRKYLVLFSEDCERTWDNGWDVVKNLKLLPDYKVINSMEALKERDSFFKSKWFWGGVILVGTILLANQSSDSSIPATPTPPQSVLDEED
;
A
#
# COMPACT_ATOMS: atom_id res chain seq x y z
N MET A 1 34.84 -47.75 15.32
CA MET A 1 35.13 -46.37 14.83
C MET A 1 33.90 -45.51 15.07
N ASN A 2 33.92 -44.68 16.12
CA ASN A 2 32.80 -43.82 16.50
C ASN A 2 32.91 -42.47 15.78
N LYS A 3 32.03 -42.22 14.80
CA LYS A 3 31.89 -40.90 14.18
C LYS A 3 31.09 -40.00 15.13
N LYS A 4 31.76 -39.08 15.82
CA LYS A 4 31.12 -37.98 16.53
C LYS A 4 30.50 -37.03 15.50
N VAL A 5 29.18 -37.01 15.42
CA VAL A 5 28.43 -35.97 14.72
C VAL A 5 28.49 -34.72 15.59
N VAL A 6 29.24 -33.71 15.13
CA VAL A 6 29.25 -32.39 15.76
C VAL A 6 28.02 -31.64 15.27
N ALA A 7 26.98 -31.57 16.11
CA ALA A 7 25.85 -30.70 15.88
C ALA A 7 26.27 -29.25 16.15
N PHE A 8 26.37 -28.44 15.10
CA PHE A 8 26.43 -26.99 15.24
C PHE A 8 25.05 -26.50 15.68
N LEU A 9 24.89 -26.29 16.99
CA LEU A 9 23.82 -25.43 17.50
C LEU A 9 24.10 -24.02 16.98
N LEU A 10 23.41 -23.63 15.91
CA LEU A 10 23.22 -22.23 15.55
C LEU A 10 22.45 -21.61 16.72
N VAL A 11 23.19 -20.98 17.63
CA VAL A 11 22.62 -20.06 18.60
C VAL A 11 21.93 -18.98 17.77
N ALA A 12 20.60 -19.05 17.70
CA ALA A 12 19.78 -17.98 17.17
C ALA A 12 20.06 -16.76 18.05
N SER A 13 21.04 -15.95 17.64
CA SER A 13 21.27 -14.64 18.20
C SER A 13 19.93 -13.92 18.10
N ASN A 14 19.39 -13.48 19.23
CA ASN A 14 18.24 -12.57 19.27
C ASN A 14 18.64 -11.31 18.50
N ILE A 15 18.40 -11.29 17.19
CA ILE A 15 18.56 -10.10 16.35
C ILE A 15 17.49 -9.14 16.87
N ARG A 16 17.89 -8.26 17.79
CA ARG A 16 17.03 -7.16 18.24
C ARG A 16 16.70 -6.33 17.01
N ALA A 17 15.41 -6.10 16.77
CA ALA A 17 14.96 -5.26 15.68
C ALA A 17 15.67 -3.90 15.73
N ALA A 18 16.11 -3.42 14.56
CA ALA A 18 16.73 -2.10 14.43
C ALA A 18 15.74 -1.01 14.91
N PRO A 19 16.23 0.06 15.58
CA PRO A 19 15.39 1.19 15.94
C PRO A 19 14.63 1.81 14.76
N ILE A 20 13.45 2.37 15.04
CA ILE A 20 12.64 3.07 14.05
C ILE A 20 13.12 4.53 13.95
N LEU A 21 13.40 5.00 12.74
CA LEU A 21 13.83 6.38 12.51
C LEU A 21 12.66 7.34 12.64
N VAL A 22 12.81 8.34 13.50
CA VAL A 22 11.79 9.37 13.78
C VAL A 22 12.38 10.76 13.61
N PHE A 23 11.56 11.66 13.11
CA PHE A 23 11.89 13.05 12.87
C PHE A 23 11.38 13.93 14.03
N GLY A 24 12.29 14.49 14.82
CA GLY A 24 11.94 15.36 15.94
C GLY A 24 11.35 16.70 15.50
N ASP A 25 10.63 17.36 16.41
CA ASP A 25 9.85 18.58 16.14
C ASP A 25 10.67 19.72 15.49
N ARG A 26 11.94 19.88 15.90
CA ARG A 26 12.82 20.98 15.47
C ARG A 26 13.78 20.64 14.33
N ALA A 27 13.85 19.37 13.92
CA ALA A 27 14.78 18.97 12.87
C ALA A 27 14.27 19.45 11.49
N ASN A 28 15.14 19.58 10.50
CA ASN A 28 14.76 19.96 9.13
C ASN A 28 14.78 18.76 8.16
N GLN A 29 14.04 18.85 7.05
CA GLN A 29 13.85 17.70 6.15
C GLN A 29 15.17 17.26 5.47
N VAL A 30 16.06 18.21 5.20
CA VAL A 30 17.36 17.94 4.57
C VAL A 30 18.22 17.09 5.49
N ASP A 31 18.29 17.44 6.78
CA ASP A 31 19.02 16.68 7.80
C ASP A 31 18.41 15.29 7.96
N PHE A 32 17.08 15.17 7.91
CA PHE A 32 16.41 13.88 8.02
C PHE A 32 16.74 12.94 6.86
N VAL A 33 16.87 13.45 5.64
CA VAL A 33 17.32 12.65 4.49
C VAL A 33 18.75 12.15 4.71
N ARG A 34 19.68 13.01 5.13
CA ARG A 34 21.07 12.60 5.45
C ARG A 34 21.13 11.58 6.58
N PHE A 35 20.32 11.79 7.62
CA PHE A 35 20.19 10.87 8.75
C PHE A 35 19.69 9.49 8.30
N ARG A 36 18.71 9.43 7.38
CA ARG A 36 18.27 8.16 6.79
C ARG A 36 19.39 7.49 5.98
N GLU A 37 20.15 8.26 5.22
CA GLU A 37 21.30 7.75 4.45
C GLU A 37 22.44 7.22 5.33
N LYS A 38 22.63 7.81 6.52
CA LYS A 38 23.56 7.31 7.53
C LYS A 38 23.08 6.01 8.18
N HIS A 39 21.77 5.83 8.30
CA HIS A 39 21.13 4.72 9.01
C HIS A 39 20.37 3.77 8.07
N GLN A 40 20.93 3.43 6.90
CA GLN A 40 20.23 2.69 5.82
C GLN A 40 19.61 1.35 6.21
N ASN A 41 20.10 0.72 7.28
CA ASN A 41 19.58 -0.55 7.80
C ASN A 41 18.36 -0.40 8.73
N HIS A 42 17.89 0.83 8.98
CA HIS A 42 16.76 1.11 9.85
C HIS A 42 15.53 1.48 9.02
N HIS A 43 14.36 1.13 9.53
CA HIS A 43 13.09 1.51 8.92
C HIS A 43 12.64 2.87 9.44
N THR A 44 12.01 3.67 8.59
CA THR A 44 11.36 4.91 9.04
C THR A 44 10.07 4.60 9.78
N PHE A 45 9.56 5.56 10.56
CA PHE A 45 8.28 5.41 11.23
C PHE A 45 7.14 5.14 10.23
N ILE A 46 7.16 5.78 9.06
CA ILE A 46 6.18 5.51 8.00
C ILE A 46 6.26 4.06 7.50
N ASP A 47 7.46 3.53 7.27
CA ASP A 47 7.63 2.15 6.78
C ASP A 47 7.03 1.15 7.77
N GLU A 48 7.29 1.37 9.05
CA GLU A 48 6.78 0.54 10.13
C GLU A 48 5.24 0.66 10.26
N GLU A 49 4.69 1.86 10.16
CA GLU A 49 3.24 2.06 10.19
C GLU A 49 2.54 1.44 8.98
N MET A 50 3.13 1.54 7.78
CA MET A 50 2.63 0.85 6.59
C MET A 50 2.58 -0.68 6.79
N ASN A 51 3.60 -1.26 7.41
CA ASN A 51 3.62 -2.68 7.72
C ASN A 51 2.55 -3.07 8.75
N ARG A 52 2.37 -2.24 9.78
CA ARG A 52 1.32 -2.44 10.79
C ARG A 52 -0.07 -2.40 10.18
N LEU A 53 -0.34 -1.43 9.31
CA LEU A 53 -1.63 -1.27 8.62
C LEU A 53 -1.95 -2.49 7.75
N LYS A 54 -0.96 -3.00 6.99
CA LYS A 54 -1.11 -4.22 6.18
C LYS A 54 -1.41 -5.45 7.03
N LYS A 55 -0.70 -5.61 8.16
CA LYS A 55 -0.93 -6.74 9.06
C LYS A 55 -2.36 -6.76 9.61
N ASN A 56 -2.89 -5.60 9.99
CA ASN A 56 -4.26 -5.48 10.46
C ASN A 56 -5.30 -5.81 9.38
N ALA A 57 -4.98 -5.59 8.10
CA ALA A 57 -5.84 -5.99 6.99
C ALA A 57 -5.85 -7.51 6.77
N SER A 58 -4.70 -8.17 6.96
CA SER A 58 -4.53 -9.62 6.68
C SER A 58 -5.34 -10.56 7.57
N ASP A 59 -5.87 -10.09 8.71
CA ASP A 59 -6.73 -10.88 9.59
C ASP A 59 -8.12 -11.16 8.96
N PHE A 60 -8.47 -10.46 7.87
CA PHE A 60 -9.71 -10.68 7.15
C PHE A 60 -9.46 -11.44 5.84
N HIS A 61 -10.15 -12.57 5.65
CA HIS A 61 -10.01 -13.45 4.50
C HIS A 61 -10.74 -12.89 3.25
N VAL A 62 -10.32 -11.72 2.75
CA VAL A 62 -10.90 -11.02 1.58
C VAL A 62 -11.11 -11.97 0.41
N ARG A 63 -10.08 -12.76 0.09
CA ARG A 63 -10.09 -13.70 -1.02
C ARG A 63 -11.13 -14.79 -0.89
N ASP A 64 -11.30 -15.37 0.28
CA ASP A 64 -12.20 -16.50 0.51
C ASP A 64 -13.66 -16.05 0.33
N HIS A 65 -14.04 -14.94 0.96
CA HIS A 65 -15.38 -14.34 0.78
C HIS A 65 -15.65 -13.96 -0.68
N PHE A 66 -14.63 -13.50 -1.41
CA PHE A 66 -14.78 -13.13 -2.82
C PHE A 66 -15.01 -14.35 -3.70
N ILE A 67 -14.22 -15.41 -3.48
CA ILE A 67 -14.36 -16.69 -4.18
C ILE A 67 -15.73 -17.31 -3.91
N ASP A 68 -16.18 -17.31 -2.66
CA ASP A 68 -17.50 -17.81 -2.27
C ASP A 68 -18.62 -17.05 -2.99
N GLY A 69 -18.58 -15.71 -2.95
CA GLY A 69 -19.55 -14.87 -3.63
C GLY A 69 -19.58 -15.11 -5.15
N LYS A 70 -18.41 -15.25 -5.78
CA LYS A 70 -18.30 -15.58 -7.21
C LYS A 70 -18.83 -16.97 -7.54
N SER A 71 -18.51 -17.97 -6.71
CA SER A 71 -18.99 -19.34 -6.85
C SER A 71 -20.53 -19.39 -6.76
N ASP A 72 -21.12 -18.72 -5.78
CA ASP A 72 -22.58 -18.69 -5.62
C ASP A 72 -23.26 -17.92 -6.77
N LEU A 73 -22.65 -16.85 -7.27
CA LEU A 73 -23.15 -16.13 -8.44
C LEU A 73 -23.19 -17.03 -9.69
N LEU A 74 -22.11 -17.76 -9.97
CA LEU A 74 -22.02 -18.70 -11.09
C LEU A 74 -23.02 -19.86 -10.98
N LYS A 75 -23.41 -20.24 -9.76
CA LYS A 75 -24.43 -21.25 -9.47
C LYS A 75 -25.86 -20.70 -9.51
N GLY A 76 -26.06 -19.42 -9.86
CA GLY A 76 -27.37 -18.77 -9.89
C GLY A 76 -27.95 -18.45 -8.50
N LYS A 77 -27.15 -18.49 -7.44
CA LYS A 77 -27.57 -18.22 -6.06
C LYS A 77 -27.35 -16.75 -5.69
N ALA A 78 -28.08 -15.85 -6.37
CA ALA A 78 -27.87 -14.40 -6.27
C ALA A 78 -27.90 -13.86 -4.83
N GLU A 79 -28.85 -14.27 -3.99
CA GLU A 79 -28.95 -13.79 -2.61
C GLU A 79 -27.75 -14.19 -1.74
N ARG A 80 -27.22 -15.40 -1.93
CA ARG A 80 -26.02 -15.83 -1.19
C ARG A 80 -24.78 -15.08 -1.67
N ALA A 81 -24.63 -14.94 -2.99
CA ALA A 81 -23.56 -14.13 -3.57
C ALA A 81 -23.59 -12.69 -3.04
N LYS A 82 -24.79 -12.08 -2.99
CA LYS A 82 -25.01 -10.75 -2.41
C LYS A 82 -24.55 -10.67 -0.97
N SER A 83 -24.89 -11.66 -0.14
CA SER A 83 -24.44 -11.72 1.26
C SER A 83 -22.91 -11.77 1.37
N SER A 84 -22.23 -12.61 0.60
CA SER A 84 -20.77 -12.74 0.63
C SER A 84 -20.07 -11.45 0.18
N PHE A 85 -20.53 -10.85 -0.92
CA PHE A 85 -19.98 -9.56 -1.36
C PHE A 85 -20.28 -8.43 -0.38
N PHE A 86 -21.47 -8.41 0.23
CA PHE A 86 -21.83 -7.41 1.24
C PHE A 86 -20.91 -7.46 2.45
N GLU A 87 -20.61 -8.67 2.94
CA GLU A 87 -19.68 -8.87 4.06
C GLU A 87 -18.30 -8.26 3.75
N LEU A 88 -17.78 -8.53 2.56
CA LEU A 88 -16.55 -7.94 2.03
C LEU A 88 -16.57 -6.41 2.03
N VAL A 89 -17.56 -5.82 1.36
CA VAL A 89 -17.60 -4.36 1.21
C VAL A 89 -17.90 -3.63 2.52
N SER A 90 -18.52 -4.30 3.49
CA SER A 90 -18.74 -3.76 4.85
C SER A 90 -17.44 -3.51 5.62
N LYS A 91 -16.34 -4.16 5.22
CA LYS A 91 -15.01 -3.99 5.82
C LYS A 91 -14.16 -2.96 5.08
N SER A 92 -14.55 -2.54 3.86
CA SER A 92 -13.76 -1.66 2.99
C SER A 92 -13.15 -0.43 3.68
N GLN A 93 -13.84 0.18 4.66
CA GLN A 93 -13.37 1.37 5.39
C GLN A 93 -12.70 1.07 6.74
N LYS A 94 -12.52 -0.19 7.12
CA LYS A 94 -11.97 -0.59 8.43
C LYS A 94 -10.46 -0.80 8.43
N ALA A 95 -9.87 -1.00 7.26
CA ALA A 95 -8.44 -1.24 7.11
C ALA A 95 -7.90 -0.52 5.88
N ASP A 96 -6.58 -0.44 5.81
CA ASP A 96 -5.85 0.03 4.64
C ASP A 96 -5.40 -1.22 3.87
N TRP A 97 -6.12 -1.53 2.79
CA TRP A 97 -5.95 -2.75 1.99
C TRP A 97 -4.73 -2.66 1.08
N ASP A 98 -4.08 -3.80 0.85
CA ASP A 98 -3.10 -3.87 -0.23
C ASP A 98 -3.79 -3.81 -1.60
N GLU A 99 -3.00 -3.70 -2.66
CA GLU A 99 -3.52 -3.52 -4.02
C GLU A 99 -4.38 -4.70 -4.50
N THR A 100 -4.04 -5.93 -4.09
CA THR A 100 -4.79 -7.13 -4.48
C THR A 100 -6.13 -7.17 -3.78
N ASP A 101 -6.13 -6.99 -2.46
CA ASP A 101 -7.36 -6.98 -1.66
C ASP A 101 -8.26 -5.81 -2.05
N HIS A 102 -7.65 -4.65 -2.30
CA HIS A 102 -8.36 -3.48 -2.79
C HIS A 102 -9.09 -3.79 -4.10
N ALA A 103 -8.42 -4.41 -5.07
CA ALA A 103 -9.06 -4.81 -6.33
C ALA A 103 -10.23 -5.78 -6.08
N LEU A 104 -10.06 -6.79 -5.22
CA LEU A 104 -11.12 -7.74 -4.89
C LEU A 104 -12.35 -7.06 -4.26
N ILE A 105 -12.15 -6.11 -3.34
CA ILE A 105 -13.24 -5.33 -2.73
C ILE A 105 -13.91 -4.43 -3.78
N THR A 106 -13.15 -3.75 -4.65
CA THR A 106 -13.70 -2.99 -5.78
C THR A 106 -14.59 -3.89 -6.64
N HIS A 107 -14.12 -5.10 -6.96
CA HIS A 107 -14.91 -6.06 -7.72
C HIS A 107 -16.14 -6.53 -6.94
N ALA A 108 -16.07 -6.72 -5.63
CA ALA A 108 -17.24 -7.06 -4.84
C ALA A 108 -18.33 -5.99 -4.96
N PHE A 109 -17.98 -4.70 -4.90
CA PHE A 109 -18.93 -3.60 -5.18
C PHE A 109 -19.53 -3.68 -6.58
N LEU A 110 -18.71 -3.94 -7.61
CA LEU A 110 -19.19 -4.07 -8.99
C LEU A 110 -20.14 -5.26 -9.18
N ASN A 111 -19.87 -6.40 -8.54
CA ASN A 111 -20.77 -7.55 -8.59
C ASN A 111 -22.08 -7.27 -7.87
N LEU A 112 -22.05 -6.55 -6.73
CA LEU A 112 -23.27 -6.08 -6.08
C LEU A 112 -24.10 -5.20 -7.03
N ALA A 113 -23.46 -4.29 -7.77
CA ALA A 113 -24.13 -3.47 -8.76
C ALA A 113 -24.76 -4.30 -9.90
N GLU A 114 -24.04 -5.29 -10.46
CA GLU A 114 -24.56 -6.16 -11.53
C GLU A 114 -25.80 -6.97 -11.10
N ILE A 115 -25.78 -7.52 -9.88
CA ILE A 115 -26.88 -8.37 -9.37
C ILE A 115 -28.01 -7.56 -8.72
N SER A 116 -27.89 -6.24 -8.68
CA SER A 116 -28.91 -5.37 -8.09
C SER A 116 -30.17 -5.35 -8.96
N MET A 117 -31.33 -5.58 -8.34
CA MET A 117 -32.60 -5.67 -9.05
C MET A 117 -33.18 -4.29 -9.40
N THR A 118 -32.75 -3.24 -8.70
CA THR A 118 -33.26 -1.89 -8.86
C THR A 118 -32.17 -0.93 -9.33
N GLU A 119 -32.54 0.02 -10.19
CA GLU A 119 -31.60 1.05 -10.68
C GLU A 119 -31.01 1.91 -9.55
N PRO A 120 -31.75 2.33 -8.50
CA PRO A 120 -31.16 3.05 -7.37
C PRO A 120 -30.09 2.25 -6.64
N GLU A 121 -30.32 0.96 -6.39
CA GLU A 121 -29.36 0.09 -5.72
C GLU A 121 -28.11 -0.14 -6.60
N LYS A 122 -28.31 -0.38 -7.90
CA LYS A 122 -27.23 -0.50 -8.87
C LYS A 122 -26.35 0.75 -8.89
N LYS A 123 -26.96 1.94 -8.98
CA LYS A 123 -26.25 3.23 -8.95
C LYS A 123 -25.52 3.45 -7.64
N TYR A 124 -26.12 3.08 -6.51
CA TYR A 124 -25.48 3.14 -5.20
C TYR A 124 -24.18 2.32 -5.17
N TRP A 125 -24.23 1.04 -5.54
CA TRP A 125 -23.04 0.18 -5.53
C TRP A 125 -21.99 0.58 -6.57
N ALA A 126 -22.41 1.02 -7.76
CA ALA A 126 -21.50 1.54 -8.78
C ALA A 126 -20.76 2.80 -8.30
N THR A 127 -21.46 3.70 -7.59
CA THR A 127 -20.85 4.91 -7.00
C THR A 127 -19.83 4.53 -5.93
N ARG A 128 -20.18 3.59 -5.04
CA ARG A 128 -19.27 3.08 -4.00
C ARG A 128 -18.03 2.39 -4.61
N ALA A 129 -18.19 1.65 -5.72
CA ALA A 129 -17.07 1.04 -6.43
C ALA A 129 -16.08 2.09 -6.96
N LEU A 130 -16.60 3.15 -7.61
CA LEU A 130 -15.79 4.25 -8.12
C LEU A 130 -15.14 5.05 -6.99
N ALA A 131 -15.86 5.31 -5.91
CA ALA A 131 -15.30 5.99 -4.74
C ALA A 131 -14.14 5.20 -4.13
N PHE A 132 -14.33 3.90 -3.93
CA PHE A 132 -13.31 3.03 -3.37
C PHE A 132 -12.06 2.98 -4.26
N SER A 133 -12.25 2.84 -5.57
CA SER A 133 -11.18 2.85 -6.61
C SER A 133 -10.65 4.23 -7.01
N LEU A 134 -11.06 5.30 -6.33
CA LEU A 134 -10.62 6.67 -6.62
C LEU A 134 -10.87 7.09 -8.07
N GLY A 135 -12.01 6.66 -8.64
CA GLY A 135 -12.45 6.99 -10.00
C GLY A 135 -11.83 6.14 -11.11
N GLU A 136 -11.03 5.13 -10.76
CA GLU A 136 -10.52 4.15 -11.70
C GLU A 136 -11.63 3.18 -12.12
N ILE A 137 -11.86 3.06 -13.42
CA ILE A 137 -12.77 2.05 -13.96
C ILE A 137 -11.91 0.82 -14.26
N PRO A 138 -12.13 -0.32 -13.60
CA PRO A 138 -11.31 -1.51 -13.83
C PRO A 138 -11.42 -1.99 -15.28
N GLU A 139 -10.29 -2.24 -15.93
CA GLU A 139 -10.23 -2.73 -17.31
C GLU A 139 -10.62 -4.21 -17.39
N PHE A 140 -11.90 -4.54 -17.54
CA PHE A 140 -12.32 -5.94 -17.71
C PHE A 140 -13.55 -6.10 -18.62
N GLY A 141 -13.51 -7.12 -19.49
CA GLY A 141 -14.58 -7.45 -20.44
C GLY A 141 -15.79 -8.20 -19.85
N HIS A 142 -15.92 -8.28 -18.52
CA HIS A 142 -16.96 -9.07 -17.86
C HIS A 142 -18.12 -8.23 -17.30
N LEU A 143 -17.99 -6.90 -17.25
CA LEU A 143 -19.06 -6.01 -16.82
C LEU A 143 -20.08 -5.85 -17.94
N SER A 144 -21.36 -5.78 -17.60
CA SER A 144 -22.41 -5.51 -18.58
C SER A 144 -22.21 -4.12 -19.21
N ASN A 145 -22.56 -3.98 -20.48
CA ASN A 145 -22.50 -2.68 -21.17
C ASN A 145 -23.31 -1.61 -20.43
N THR A 146 -24.39 -2.00 -19.76
CA THR A 146 -25.21 -1.12 -18.93
C THR A 146 -24.42 -0.59 -17.74
N LEU A 147 -23.75 -1.45 -16.98
CA LEU A 147 -22.95 -1.01 -15.84
C LEU A 147 -21.74 -0.17 -16.28
N GLN A 148 -21.07 -0.54 -17.38
CA GLN A 148 -19.96 0.25 -17.91
C GLN A 148 -20.38 1.69 -18.25
N LYS A 149 -21.51 1.87 -18.94
CA LYS A 149 -22.06 3.20 -19.24
C LYS A 149 -22.40 3.98 -17.96
N LEU A 150 -23.00 3.32 -16.98
CA LEU A 150 -23.34 3.94 -15.69
C LEU A 150 -22.08 4.39 -14.93
N LEU A 151 -21.01 3.59 -14.93
CA LEU A 151 -19.74 3.97 -14.30
C LEU A 151 -19.13 5.21 -14.97
N ILE A 152 -19.16 5.28 -16.31
CA ILE A 152 -18.69 6.45 -17.05
C ILE A 152 -19.53 7.68 -16.69
N GLU A 153 -20.86 7.56 -16.68
CA GLU A 153 -21.76 8.66 -16.28
C GLU A 153 -21.46 9.17 -14.86
N ILE A 154 -21.31 8.27 -13.88
CA ILE A 154 -21.03 8.63 -12.50
C ILE A 154 -19.66 9.32 -12.40
N LYS A 155 -18.64 8.80 -13.09
CA LYS A 155 -17.28 9.35 -13.11
C LYS A 155 -17.25 10.75 -13.73
N ASP A 156 -17.96 10.96 -14.85
CA ASP A 156 -18.00 12.24 -15.55
C ASP A 156 -18.74 13.31 -14.75
N ASN A 157 -19.76 12.91 -13.99
CA ASN A 157 -20.49 13.75 -13.05
C ASN A 157 -19.77 13.92 -11.69
N GLY A 158 -18.63 13.27 -11.49
CA GLY A 158 -17.81 13.43 -10.29
C GLY A 158 -17.29 14.86 -10.15
N THR A 159 -17.16 15.33 -8.91
CA THR A 159 -16.63 16.66 -8.64
C THR A 159 -15.11 16.63 -8.60
N ALA A 160 -14.48 17.72 -9.06
CA ALA A 160 -13.04 17.87 -8.92
C ALA A 160 -12.71 17.94 -7.42
N PHE A 161 -11.83 17.05 -6.99
CA PHE A 161 -11.30 17.09 -5.64
C PHE A 161 -10.30 18.22 -5.52
N SER A 162 -10.53 19.11 -4.56
CA SER A 162 -9.53 20.11 -4.17
C SER A 162 -9.17 19.86 -2.73
N LEU A 163 -7.95 19.37 -2.50
CA LEU A 163 -7.31 19.40 -1.19
C LEU A 163 -6.43 20.63 -1.09
N ASP A 164 -6.46 21.28 0.06
CA ASP A 164 -5.45 22.29 0.38
C ASP A 164 -4.08 21.60 0.44
N ARG A 165 -3.27 21.77 -0.60
CA ARG A 165 -1.92 21.19 -0.67
C ARG A 165 -1.10 21.53 0.56
N ASN A 166 -1.24 22.73 1.12
CA ASN A 166 -0.44 23.18 2.26
C ASN A 166 -0.66 22.32 3.49
N LEU A 167 -1.88 21.80 3.66
CA LEU A 167 -2.25 20.88 4.73
C LEU A 167 -1.50 19.55 4.59
N PHE A 168 -1.37 19.05 3.36
CA PHE A 168 -0.75 17.75 3.07
C PHE A 168 0.75 17.81 2.88
N LEU A 169 1.36 18.97 2.62
CA LEU A 169 2.82 19.11 2.53
C LEU A 169 3.56 18.70 3.81
N ARG A 170 2.85 18.67 4.96
CA ARG A 170 3.39 18.21 6.25
C ARG A 170 3.36 16.68 6.42
N TRP A 171 2.59 16.00 5.57
CA TRP A 171 2.41 14.55 5.58
C TRP A 171 3.16 13.96 4.40
N GLU A 172 4.14 13.09 4.69
CA GLU A 172 4.99 12.53 3.65
C GLU A 172 4.26 11.45 2.84
N LYS A 173 3.21 10.84 3.41
CA LYS A 173 2.38 9.84 2.73
C LYS A 173 0.91 9.97 3.13
N VAL A 174 0.04 9.86 2.13
CA VAL A 174 -1.42 9.90 2.26
C VAL A 174 -1.99 8.64 1.63
N LEU A 175 -2.88 7.98 2.35
CA LEU A 175 -3.65 6.84 1.86
C LEU A 175 -5.12 7.28 1.78
N ILE A 176 -5.79 7.00 0.66
CA ILE A 176 -7.24 7.14 0.53
C ILE A 176 -7.80 5.75 0.23
N ASN A 177 -8.68 5.26 1.11
CA ASN A 177 -9.20 3.90 1.08
C ASN A 177 -8.10 2.82 1.06
N GLY A 178 -6.96 3.09 1.69
CA GLY A 178 -5.78 2.22 1.70
C GLY A 178 -4.83 2.38 0.51
N LYS A 179 -5.25 3.05 -0.58
CA LYS A 179 -4.39 3.30 -1.74
C LYS A 179 -3.51 4.53 -1.49
N THR A 180 -2.21 4.42 -1.77
CA THR A 180 -1.28 5.55 -1.68
C THR A 180 -1.57 6.55 -2.78
N VAL A 181 -1.75 7.82 -2.42
CA VAL A 181 -1.99 8.91 -3.37
C VAL A 181 -0.79 9.85 -3.37
N THR A 182 -0.25 10.13 -4.55
CA THR A 182 0.82 11.10 -4.72
C THR A 182 0.25 12.51 -4.64
N LEU A 183 0.85 13.38 -3.82
CA LEU A 183 0.39 14.76 -3.63
C LEU A 183 0.40 15.58 -4.92
N SER A 184 1.31 15.29 -5.86
CA SER A 184 1.38 15.97 -7.16
C SER A 184 0.15 15.72 -8.03
N SER A 185 -0.41 14.51 -7.99
CA SER A 185 -1.60 14.11 -8.76
C SER A 185 -2.93 14.51 -8.12
N ILE A 186 -2.92 14.98 -6.87
CA ILE A 186 -4.13 15.12 -6.06
C ILE A 186 -5.13 16.15 -6.60
N ASN A 187 -4.64 17.21 -7.26
CA ASN A 187 -5.49 18.27 -7.84
C ASN A 187 -6.27 17.83 -9.08
N ASN A 188 -5.90 16.69 -9.67
CA ASN A 188 -6.56 16.15 -10.87
C ASN A 188 -7.46 14.96 -10.53
N LEU A 189 -7.53 14.56 -9.27
CA LEU A 189 -8.34 13.44 -8.86
C LEU A 189 -9.82 13.86 -8.91
N LYS A 190 -10.63 13.19 -9.73
CA LYS A 190 -12.08 13.34 -9.68
C LYS A 190 -12.62 12.39 -8.63
N ILE A 191 -13.34 12.93 -7.66
CA ILE A 191 -13.90 12.18 -6.55
C ILE A 191 -15.42 12.19 -6.69
N VAL A 192 -16.01 11.00 -6.57
CA VAL A 192 -17.46 10.86 -6.59
C VAL A 192 -18.03 11.04 -5.17
N PRO A 193 -19.29 11.46 -5.01
CA PRO A 193 -19.91 11.63 -3.69
C PRO A 193 -19.94 10.31 -2.90
N ASP A 194 -19.14 10.22 -1.84
CA ASP A 194 -19.12 9.07 -0.93
C ASP A 194 -18.31 9.38 0.35
N SER A 195 -18.27 8.43 1.28
CA SER A 195 -17.34 8.41 2.41
C SER A 195 -16.02 7.74 2.05
N TYR A 196 -14.93 8.36 2.50
CA TYR A 196 -13.55 7.94 2.25
C TYR A 196 -12.81 7.79 3.57
N ARG A 197 -11.99 6.75 3.66
CA ARG A 197 -11.01 6.59 4.74
C ARG A 197 -9.71 7.28 4.31
N ILE A 198 -9.27 8.28 5.05
CA ILE A 198 -8.01 8.98 4.81
C ILE A 198 -7.05 8.67 5.95
N THR A 199 -5.89 8.08 5.61
CA THR A 199 -4.81 7.83 6.57
C THR A 199 -3.62 8.72 6.22
N LEU A 200 -3.16 9.49 7.21
CA LEU A 200 -2.07 10.45 7.10
C LEU A 200 -0.85 9.93 7.86
N LEU A 201 0.30 9.88 7.18
CA LEU A 201 1.54 9.32 7.70
C LEU A 201 2.69 10.32 7.55
N SER A 202 3.49 10.43 8.60
CA SER A 202 4.63 11.33 8.70
C SER A 202 5.68 10.70 9.61
N ASN A 203 6.96 10.90 9.33
CA ASN A 203 8.03 10.53 10.25
C ASN A 203 8.10 11.45 11.48
N ARG A 204 7.31 12.53 11.51
CA ARG A 204 7.25 13.52 12.59
C ARG A 204 5.99 13.44 13.44
N TYR A 205 4.84 13.30 12.79
CA TYR A 205 3.52 13.36 13.45
C TYR A 205 2.95 11.96 13.68
N LEU A 206 2.07 11.84 14.67
CA LEU A 206 1.29 10.62 14.89
C LEU A 206 0.42 10.31 13.68
N THR A 207 0.35 9.02 13.35
CA THR A 207 -0.58 8.49 12.34
C THR A 207 -2.01 8.89 12.70
N GLN A 208 -2.71 9.47 11.74
CA GLN A 208 -4.13 9.81 11.88
C GLN A 208 -4.93 9.10 10.80
N THR A 209 -6.04 8.49 11.20
CA THR A 209 -7.02 7.98 10.25
C THR A 209 -8.38 8.58 10.51
N LEU A 210 -8.98 9.14 9.47
CA LEU A 210 -10.26 9.82 9.49
C LEU A 210 -11.18 9.21 8.45
N THR A 211 -12.48 9.10 8.77
CA THR A 211 -13.50 8.77 7.78
C THR A 211 -14.30 10.04 7.50
N LEU A 212 -14.23 10.51 6.26
CA LEU A 212 -14.81 11.78 5.85
C LEU A 212 -15.69 11.57 4.62
N HIS A 213 -16.83 12.25 4.58
CA HIS A 213 -17.58 12.39 3.34
C HIS A 213 -16.84 13.33 2.39
N SER A 214 -16.95 13.12 1.07
CA SER A 214 -16.24 13.91 0.07
C SER A 214 -16.50 15.43 0.18
N SER A 215 -17.68 15.82 0.64
CA SER A 215 -18.04 17.23 0.90
C SER A 215 -17.26 17.86 2.07
N GLN A 216 -16.68 17.06 2.97
CA GLN A 216 -15.96 17.53 4.16
C GLN A 216 -14.45 17.69 3.91
N PHE A 217 -13.99 17.30 2.74
CA PHE A 217 -12.57 17.33 2.41
C PHE A 217 -11.94 18.73 2.46
N GLY A 218 -12.67 19.76 2.03
CA GLY A 218 -12.21 21.15 2.12
C GLY A 218 -12.14 21.70 3.55
N THR A 219 -12.71 20.98 4.52
CA THR A 219 -12.69 21.34 5.95
C THR A 219 -11.76 20.47 6.79
N LEU A 220 -11.00 19.58 6.15
CA LEU A 220 -10.07 18.69 6.84
C LEU A 220 -9.00 19.51 7.56
N SER A 221 -8.86 19.30 8.86
CA SER A 221 -7.86 19.94 9.70
C SER A 221 -7.18 18.90 10.61
N PRO A 222 -6.14 18.20 10.12
CA PRO A 222 -5.42 17.19 10.89
C PRO A 222 -4.74 17.82 12.10
N GLU A 223 -4.63 17.04 13.17
CA GLU A 223 -3.92 17.47 14.37
C GLU A 223 -2.41 17.44 14.12
N ASN A 224 -1.66 18.41 14.65
CA ASN A 224 -0.19 18.44 14.51
C ASN A 224 0.50 17.81 15.73
N SER A 225 0.03 16.65 16.16
CA SER A 225 0.55 15.94 17.33
C SER A 225 1.84 15.21 16.97
N THR A 226 2.99 15.70 17.44
CA THR A 226 4.31 15.11 17.15
C THR A 226 4.53 13.78 17.88
N LEU A 227 5.30 12.88 17.28
CA LEU A 227 5.70 11.61 17.88
C LEU A 227 6.62 11.82 19.08
N VAL A 228 7.58 12.72 18.90
CA VAL A 228 8.58 13.11 19.89
C VAL A 228 8.63 14.63 19.94
N PHE A 229 8.56 15.18 21.14
CA PHE A 229 8.59 16.61 21.41
C PHE A 229 9.68 16.96 22.43
N GLY A 230 9.88 18.25 22.67
CA GLY A 230 10.96 18.75 23.54
C GLY A 230 12.25 19.04 22.78
N SER A 231 13.37 18.98 23.48
CA SER A 231 14.71 19.25 22.94
C SER A 231 15.57 17.99 22.90
N CYS A 232 16.73 18.08 22.25
CA CYS A 232 17.77 17.05 22.31
C CYS A 232 18.11 16.63 23.75
N ASP A 233 18.22 17.59 24.67
CA ASP A 233 18.62 17.34 26.06
C ASP A 233 17.48 16.83 26.93
N ASN A 234 16.25 17.25 26.62
CA ASN A 234 15.05 16.85 27.34
C ASN A 234 13.97 16.34 26.36
N PRO A 235 14.24 15.21 25.69
CA PRO A 235 13.29 14.63 24.74
C PRO A 235 12.11 14.01 25.48
N GLN A 236 10.92 14.04 24.87
CA GLN A 236 9.72 13.42 25.41
C GLN A 236 8.97 12.67 24.32
N LEU A 237 8.58 11.43 24.61
CA LEU A 237 7.80 10.61 23.71
C LEU A 237 6.33 10.83 23.99
N GLN A 238 5.53 11.04 22.94
CA GLN A 238 4.10 11.22 23.09
C GLN A 238 3.44 9.99 23.71
N SER A 239 2.47 10.19 24.61
CA SER A 239 1.91 9.12 25.45
C SER A 239 1.26 7.98 24.66
N GLN A 240 0.75 8.29 23.47
CA GLN A 240 0.09 7.35 22.56
C GLN A 240 1.07 6.48 21.74
N VAL A 241 2.36 6.79 21.76
CA VAL A 241 3.39 6.03 21.04
C VAL A 241 3.70 4.72 21.78
N ASP A 242 3.93 3.64 21.04
CA ASP A 242 4.26 2.33 21.60
C ASP A 242 5.66 2.32 22.24
N LYS A 243 5.68 2.50 23.57
CA LYS A 243 6.93 2.54 24.36
C LYS A 243 7.75 1.26 24.32
N LYS A 244 7.18 0.14 23.87
CA LYS A 244 7.90 -1.16 23.74
C LYS A 244 8.84 -1.19 22.53
N ARG A 245 8.67 -0.26 21.59
CA ARG A 245 9.51 -0.15 20.40
C ARG A 245 10.72 0.72 20.68
N LYS A 246 11.77 0.50 19.88
CA LYS A 246 12.97 1.33 19.90
C LYS A 246 12.87 2.41 18.85
N TYR A 247 13.25 3.63 19.19
CA TYR A 247 13.25 4.77 18.29
C TYR A 247 14.62 5.39 18.23
N LEU A 248 15.05 5.80 17.04
CA LEU A 248 16.22 6.63 16.84
C LEU A 248 15.74 7.96 16.26
N VAL A 249 15.89 9.02 17.04
CA VAL A 249 15.25 10.33 16.81
C VAL A 249 16.30 11.37 16.45
N LEU A 250 16.09 12.05 15.34
CA LEU A 250 16.88 13.21 14.93
C LEU A 250 16.25 14.50 15.46
N PHE A 251 17.00 15.32 16.21
CA PHE A 251 16.57 16.65 16.66
C PHE A 251 17.23 17.80 15.89
N SER A 252 18.45 17.59 15.41
CA SER A 252 19.24 18.51 14.58
C SER A 252 20.39 17.74 13.92
N GLU A 253 21.10 18.33 12.96
CA GLU A 253 22.27 17.73 12.29
C GLU A 253 23.26 17.05 13.27
N ASP A 254 23.54 17.67 14.41
CA ASP A 254 24.48 17.16 15.42
C ASP A 254 23.84 16.46 16.62
N CYS A 255 22.51 16.26 16.63
CA CYS A 255 21.84 15.60 17.75
C CYS A 255 20.89 14.47 17.34
N GLU A 256 21.23 13.29 17.85
CA GLU A 256 20.43 12.07 17.77
C GLU A 256 20.21 11.51 19.19
N ARG A 257 19.02 10.96 19.45
CA ARG A 257 18.69 10.25 20.70
C ARG A 257 18.06 8.90 20.40
N THR A 258 18.33 7.91 21.24
CA THR A 258 17.65 6.62 21.15
C THR A 258 16.69 6.46 22.31
N TRP A 259 15.48 5.97 22.01
CA TRP A 259 14.55 5.47 23.01
C TRP A 259 14.61 3.94 23.05
N ASP A 260 14.89 3.36 24.22
CA ASP A 260 14.80 1.92 24.50
C ASP A 260 14.31 1.71 25.95
N ASN A 261 13.00 1.92 26.19
CA ASN A 261 12.40 2.01 27.53
C ASN A 261 12.97 3.15 28.41
N GLY A 262 13.53 4.17 27.76
CA GLY A 262 14.20 5.32 28.37
C GLY A 262 15.01 6.05 27.31
N TRP A 263 15.34 7.31 27.56
CA TRP A 263 16.17 8.11 26.65
C TRP A 263 17.64 7.89 26.94
N ASP A 264 18.34 7.31 25.96
CA ASP A 264 19.79 7.16 26.00
C ASP A 264 20.45 8.06 24.96
N VAL A 265 21.61 8.60 25.35
CA VAL A 265 22.46 9.38 24.47
C VAL A 265 23.13 8.44 23.47
N VAL A 266 22.82 8.60 22.18
CA VAL A 266 23.67 8.09 21.12
C VAL A 266 24.88 9.03 21.08
N LYS A 267 26.02 8.56 21.60
CA LYS A 267 27.31 9.27 21.73
C LYS A 267 27.44 10.53 20.85
N ASN A 268 27.81 11.66 21.47
CA ASN A 268 28.29 12.87 20.80
C ASN A 268 29.02 12.51 19.50
N LEU A 269 28.41 12.83 18.36
CA LEU A 269 29.08 12.76 17.09
C LEU A 269 30.29 13.69 17.19
N LYS A 270 31.47 13.11 17.43
CA LYS A 270 32.71 13.76 17.02
C LYS A 270 32.53 13.98 15.53
N LEU A 271 32.29 15.23 15.15
CA LEU A 271 32.30 15.75 13.79
C LEU A 271 33.22 14.87 12.95
N LEU A 272 32.64 14.08 12.05
CA LEU A 272 33.44 13.43 11.03
C LEU A 272 34.17 14.56 10.28
N PRO A 273 35.46 14.40 9.97
CA PRO A 273 36.22 15.44 9.28
C PRO A 273 35.50 15.78 7.98
N ASP A 274 35.32 17.08 7.77
CA ASP A 274 34.72 17.75 6.61
C ASP A 274 34.76 16.86 5.35
N TYR A 275 33.70 16.09 5.12
CA TYR A 275 33.51 15.46 3.83
C TYR A 275 33.19 16.61 2.88
N LYS A 276 34.14 16.94 2.00
CA LYS A 276 33.90 17.83 0.85
C LYS A 276 32.55 17.45 0.26
N VAL A 277 31.60 18.38 0.36
CA VAL A 277 30.32 18.31 -0.34
C VAL A 277 30.65 18.21 -1.81
N ILE A 278 30.67 16.99 -2.34
CA ILE A 278 30.61 16.78 -3.79
C ILE A 278 29.21 17.26 -4.14
N ASN A 279 29.13 18.37 -4.87
CA ASN A 279 27.87 18.93 -5.35
C ASN A 279 27.01 17.80 -5.94
N SER A 280 25.93 17.44 -5.25
CA SER A 280 25.06 16.32 -5.59
C SER A 280 24.38 16.47 -6.96
N MET A 281 24.50 17.64 -7.61
CA MET A 281 24.12 17.85 -9.01
C MET A 281 25.07 17.19 -10.02
N GLU A 282 26.36 17.01 -9.73
CA GLU A 282 27.29 16.34 -10.65
C GLU A 282 27.17 14.81 -10.58
N ALA A 283 26.91 14.26 -9.39
CA ALA A 283 26.63 12.82 -9.21
C ALA A 283 25.31 12.37 -9.87
N LEU A 284 24.32 13.28 -9.99
CA LEU A 284 23.10 13.01 -10.76
C LEU A 284 23.33 13.10 -12.28
N LYS A 285 24.31 13.90 -12.73
CA LYS A 285 24.68 13.99 -14.15
C LYS A 285 25.45 12.77 -14.65
N GLU A 286 26.29 12.16 -13.82
CA GLU A 286 27.02 10.93 -14.19
C GLU A 286 26.11 9.69 -14.26
N ARG A 287 25.08 9.63 -13.40
CA ARG A 287 24.11 8.52 -13.38
C ARG A 287 23.28 8.45 -14.66
N ASP A 288 23.04 9.60 -15.31
CA ASP A 288 22.31 9.70 -16.58
C ASP A 288 23.12 9.17 -17.78
N SER A 289 24.46 9.09 -17.66
CA SER A 289 25.31 8.52 -18.71
C SER A 289 25.31 6.98 -18.70
N PHE A 290 25.10 6.36 -17.53
CA PHE A 290 25.08 4.91 -17.38
C PHE A 290 23.88 4.28 -18.09
N PHE A 291 22.70 4.90 -18.01
CA PHE A 291 21.47 4.44 -18.68
C PHE A 291 21.43 4.74 -20.19
N LYS A 292 22.35 5.58 -20.70
CA LYS A 292 22.51 5.87 -22.14
C LYS A 292 23.57 4.98 -22.82
N SER A 293 24.29 4.17 -22.05
CA SER A 293 25.28 3.22 -22.58
C SER A 293 24.59 2.09 -23.37
N LYS A 294 25.01 1.87 -24.62
CA LYS A 294 24.51 0.75 -25.47
C LYS A 294 24.71 -0.63 -24.83
N TRP A 295 25.66 -0.76 -23.90
CA TRP A 295 25.95 -2.01 -23.19
C TRP A 295 24.91 -2.36 -22.13
N PHE A 296 24.27 -1.36 -21.51
CA PHE A 296 23.23 -1.58 -20.50
C PHE A 296 22.00 -2.27 -21.12
N TRP A 297 21.58 -1.80 -22.29
CA TRP A 297 20.49 -2.43 -23.05
C TRP A 297 20.84 -3.82 -23.58
N GLY A 298 22.12 -4.08 -23.90
CA GLY A 298 22.60 -5.41 -24.27
C GLY A 298 22.42 -6.44 -23.14
N GLY A 299 22.62 -6.05 -21.88
CA GLY A 299 22.43 -6.93 -20.72
C GLY A 299 20.95 -7.26 -20.44
N VAL A 300 20.05 -6.30 -20.59
CA VAL A 300 18.60 -6.50 -20.36
C VAL A 300 17.99 -7.44 -21.42
N ILE A 301 18.44 -7.33 -22.68
CA ILE A 301 17.98 -8.21 -23.76
C ILE A 301 18.45 -9.65 -23.54
N LEU A 302 19.67 -9.86 -23.04
CA LEU A 302 20.20 -11.20 -22.78
C LEU A 302 19.47 -11.93 -21.63
N VAL A 303 19.07 -11.20 -20.59
CA VAL A 303 18.30 -11.78 -19.48
C VAL A 303 16.85 -12.09 -19.90
N GLY A 304 16.26 -11.25 -20.75
CA GLY A 304 14.92 -11.48 -21.31
C GLY A 304 14.84 -12.73 -22.19
N THR A 305 15.85 -13.01 -23.01
CA THR A 305 15.87 -14.19 -23.88
C THR A 305 16.10 -15.50 -23.11
N ILE A 306 16.90 -15.46 -22.03
CA ILE A 306 17.11 -16.64 -21.16
C ILE A 306 15.83 -17.00 -20.40
N LEU A 307 15.06 -16.00 -19.94
CA LEU A 307 13.78 -16.24 -19.25
C LEU A 307 12.69 -16.76 -20.18
N LEU A 308 12.64 -16.29 -21.44
CA LEU A 308 11.68 -16.77 -22.44
C LEU A 308 12.04 -18.17 -22.97
N ALA A 309 13.33 -18.51 -23.07
CA ALA A 309 13.76 -19.86 -23.46
C ALA A 309 13.37 -20.91 -22.41
N ASN A 310 13.43 -20.57 -21.12
CA ASN A 310 13.11 -21.49 -20.02
C ASN A 310 11.60 -21.70 -19.78
N GLN A 311 10.71 -20.90 -20.37
CA GLN A 311 9.25 -21.11 -20.26
C GLN A 311 8.67 -21.96 -21.39
N SER A 312 9.44 -22.24 -22.45
CA SER A 312 8.95 -23.00 -23.60
C SER A 312 9.02 -24.53 -23.44
N SER A 313 9.55 -25.03 -22.31
CA SER A 313 9.82 -26.46 -22.09
C SER A 313 8.67 -27.26 -21.47
N ASP A 314 7.65 -26.62 -20.89
CA ASP A 314 6.62 -27.31 -20.09
C ASP A 314 5.20 -27.30 -20.70
N SER A 315 5.09 -27.16 -22.02
CA SER A 315 3.80 -27.31 -22.72
C SER A 315 3.60 -28.76 -23.22
N SER A 316 3.26 -29.67 -22.31
CA SER A 316 2.68 -30.98 -22.68
C SER A 316 1.16 -30.87 -22.73
N ILE A 317 0.63 -30.94 -23.95
CA ILE A 317 -0.81 -30.92 -24.29
C ILE A 317 -1.50 -32.17 -23.70
N PRO A 318 -2.59 -32.04 -22.91
CA PRO A 318 -3.44 -33.18 -22.56
C PRO A 318 -4.28 -33.60 -23.77
N ALA A 319 -4.34 -34.91 -24.02
CA ALA A 319 -5.10 -35.53 -25.10
C ALA A 319 -6.60 -35.22 -25.02
N THR A 320 -7.18 -34.89 -26.18
CA THR A 320 -8.60 -34.72 -26.43
C THR A 320 -9.39 -35.99 -26.08
N PRO A 321 -10.47 -35.93 -25.29
CA PRO A 321 -11.35 -37.08 -25.10
C PRO A 321 -12.20 -37.32 -26.35
N THR A 322 -12.14 -38.55 -26.86
CA THR A 322 -12.97 -39.09 -27.94
C THR A 322 -14.45 -39.13 -27.52
N PRO A 323 -15.40 -38.65 -28.34
CA PRO A 323 -16.82 -38.78 -28.04
C PRO A 323 -17.28 -40.25 -28.19
N PRO A 324 -18.29 -40.69 -27.41
CA PRO A 324 -18.81 -42.04 -27.50
C PRO A 324 -19.56 -42.23 -28.83
N GLN A 325 -19.27 -43.34 -29.50
CA GLN A 325 -19.98 -43.81 -30.69
C GLN A 325 -21.44 -44.15 -30.34
N SER A 326 -22.36 -43.64 -31.15
CA SER A 326 -23.75 -44.05 -31.20
C SER A 326 -23.86 -45.48 -31.72
N VAL A 327 -24.41 -46.38 -30.92
CA VAL A 327 -24.90 -47.68 -31.38
C VAL A 327 -26.33 -47.47 -31.88
N LEU A 328 -26.48 -47.54 -33.20
CA LEU A 328 -27.73 -47.87 -33.88
C LEU A 328 -27.79 -49.40 -33.89
N ASP A 329 -28.81 -49.98 -33.26
CA ASP A 329 -29.26 -51.33 -33.58
C ASP A 329 -30.68 -51.22 -34.17
N GLU A 330 -30.76 -51.61 -35.44
CA GLU A 330 -31.95 -51.94 -36.21
C GLU A 330 -32.46 -53.34 -35.82
N GLU A 331 -33.80 -53.44 -35.80
CA GLU A 331 -34.65 -54.60 -36.14
C GLU A 331 -34.43 -55.98 -35.49
N ASP A 332 -35.40 -56.37 -34.65
CA ASP A 332 -36.46 -57.35 -35.01
C ASP A 332 -37.75 -57.12 -34.19
#